data_AF-S3JGJ3-F1
#
_entry.id   AF-S3JGJ3-F1
#
_cell.length_a   1.000
_cell.length_b   1.000
_cell.length_c   1.000
_cell.angle_alpha   90.00
_cell.angle_beta   90.00
_cell.angle_gamma   90.00
#
_symmetry.space_group_name_H-M   'P 1'
#
loop_
_entity.id
_entity.type
_entity.pdbx_description
1 polymer ?
#
loop_
_entity_poly.entity_id
_entity_poly.type
_entity_poly.pdbx_seq_one_letter_code
_entity_poly.pdbx_strand_id
1 'polypeptide(L)'
;MSRKDVQIVPIKTGAAAAAFASGKVDAVGAFPPFWSTALKRKGSKELISSKAFPGAIPDLLVVSAKLIKEKPEQVQALVKTWFDVREFMAKNPQKADEIMAKRAGISPEELALYKEGTKFFTLEENLEAFSPGKTMKNMPFAAQKMAGFMMEVGFIKKVPDLTTILEPKFVKSLANQDKKS
;
A
#
# COMPACT_ATOMS: atom_id res chain seq x y z
N MET A 1 -2.59 -27.46 -1.97
CA MET A 1 -2.59 -26.95 -3.36
C MET A 1 -1.29 -26.19 -3.60
N SER A 2 -0.73 -26.29 -4.80
CA SER A 2 0.46 -25.60 -5.27
C SER A 2 0.13 -24.60 -6.38
N ARG A 3 1.06 -23.70 -6.73
CA ARG A 3 0.89 -22.81 -7.90
C ARG A 3 0.66 -23.56 -9.21
N LYS A 4 1.14 -24.81 -9.32
CA LYS A 4 0.95 -25.66 -10.51
C LYS A 4 -0.48 -26.20 -10.63
N ASP A 5 -1.26 -26.12 -9.55
CA ASP A 5 -2.64 -26.62 -9.50
C ASP A 5 -3.64 -25.57 -10.04
N VAL A 6 -3.16 -24.40 -10.46
CA VAL A 6 -3.98 -23.29 -10.97
C VAL A 6 -3.39 -22.70 -12.25
N GLN A 7 -4.26 -22.22 -13.14
CA GLN A 7 -3.86 -21.44 -14.31
C GLN A 7 -3.88 -19.95 -13.98
N ILE A 8 -2.72 -19.29 -14.02
CA ILE A 8 -2.63 -17.84 -13.80
C ILE A 8 -2.92 -17.11 -15.10
N VAL A 9 -3.94 -16.24 -15.09
CA VAL A 9 -4.33 -15.39 -16.23
C VAL A 9 -3.86 -13.96 -15.97
N PRO A 10 -2.77 -13.48 -16.63
CA PRO A 10 -2.18 -12.18 -16.33
C PRO A 10 -2.93 -11.05 -17.03
N ILE A 11 -4.01 -10.57 -16.41
CA ILE A 11 -4.80 -9.44 -16.89
C ILE A 11 -4.92 -8.35 -15.83
N LYS A 12 -5.04 -7.09 -16.27
CA LYS A 12 -5.17 -5.92 -15.37
C LYS A 12 -6.38 -6.10 -14.44
N THR A 13 -6.26 -5.69 -13.18
CA THR A 13 -7.26 -5.96 -12.12
C THR A 13 -8.70 -5.63 -12.51
N GLY A 14 -8.94 -4.51 -13.18
CA GLY A 14 -10.29 -4.16 -13.65
C GLY A 14 -10.85 -5.14 -14.69
N ALA A 15 -10.04 -5.56 -15.66
CA ALA A 15 -10.41 -6.59 -16.62
C ALA A 15 -10.56 -7.97 -15.95
N ALA A 16 -9.74 -8.26 -14.93
CA ALA A 16 -9.83 -9.48 -14.13
C ALA A 16 -11.17 -9.60 -13.39
N ALA A 17 -11.62 -8.52 -12.75
CA ALA A 17 -12.91 -8.49 -12.07
C ALA A 17 -14.08 -8.66 -13.04
N ALA A 18 -14.01 -8.05 -14.23
CA ALA A 18 -15.03 -8.24 -15.28
C ALA A 18 -15.03 -9.68 -15.84
N ALA A 19 -13.84 -10.27 -16.06
CA ALA A 19 -13.71 -11.67 -16.47
C ALA A 19 -14.30 -12.62 -15.42
N PHE A 20 -14.04 -12.36 -14.14
CA PHE A 20 -14.64 -13.11 -13.04
C PHE A 20 -16.16 -12.94 -13.01
N ALA A 21 -16.67 -11.71 -13.10
CA ALA A 21 -18.11 -11.43 -13.09
C ALA A 21 -18.87 -12.14 -14.24
N SER A 22 -18.23 -12.27 -15.41
CA SER A 22 -18.77 -12.95 -16.59
C SER A 22 -18.54 -14.47 -16.62
N GLY A 23 -17.92 -15.05 -15.57
CA GLY A 23 -17.68 -16.49 -15.48
C GLY A 23 -16.51 -17.02 -16.31
N LYS A 24 -15.66 -16.14 -16.85
CA LYS A 24 -14.47 -16.53 -17.63
C LYS A 24 -13.31 -17.04 -16.77
N VAL A 25 -13.31 -16.71 -15.48
CA VAL A 25 -12.34 -17.21 -14.50
C VAL A 25 -13.05 -17.62 -13.20
N ASP A 26 -12.48 -18.59 -12.50
CA ASP A 26 -13.04 -19.17 -11.28
C ASP A 26 -12.75 -18.34 -10.02
N ALA A 27 -11.67 -17.56 -10.04
CA ALA A 27 -11.24 -16.70 -8.94
C ALA A 27 -10.55 -15.44 -9.45
N VAL A 28 -10.54 -14.39 -8.63
CA VAL A 28 -9.86 -13.13 -8.93
C VAL A 28 -9.21 -12.55 -7.68
N GLY A 29 -7.96 -12.10 -7.83
CA GLY A 29 -7.35 -11.17 -6.87
C GLY A 29 -7.73 -9.75 -7.23
N ALA A 30 -8.49 -9.07 -6.37
CA ALA A 30 -8.98 -7.72 -6.60
C ALA A 30 -8.86 -6.87 -5.35
N PHE A 31 -8.58 -5.57 -5.55
CA PHE A 31 -8.67 -4.53 -4.53
C PHE A 31 -9.85 -3.60 -4.87
N PRO A 32 -10.36 -2.80 -3.92
CA PRO A 32 -11.46 -1.90 -4.22
C PRO A 32 -11.10 -0.84 -5.29
N PRO A 33 -12.03 -0.46 -6.18
CA PRO A 33 -13.45 -0.85 -6.22
C PRO A 33 -13.73 -2.21 -6.90
N PHE A 34 -12.72 -2.84 -7.50
CA PHE A 34 -12.88 -4.08 -8.27
C PHE A 34 -13.28 -5.28 -7.40
N TRP A 35 -12.87 -5.29 -6.14
CA TRP A 35 -13.32 -6.27 -5.15
C TRP A 35 -14.85 -6.22 -4.96
N SER A 36 -15.42 -5.03 -4.77
CA SER A 36 -16.87 -4.82 -4.67
C SER A 36 -17.59 -5.25 -5.95
N THR A 37 -16.96 -5.06 -7.12
CA THR A 37 -17.51 -5.53 -8.41
C THR A 37 -17.53 -7.05 -8.49
N ALA A 38 -16.48 -7.73 -8.05
CA ALA A 38 -16.41 -9.18 -8.06
C ALA A 38 -17.50 -9.80 -7.18
N LEU A 39 -17.76 -9.23 -6.00
CA LEU A 39 -18.78 -9.72 -5.05
C LEU A 39 -20.23 -9.60 -5.56
N LYS A 40 -20.48 -8.83 -6.63
CA LYS A 40 -21.81 -8.76 -7.26
C LYS A 40 -22.18 -10.05 -8.02
N ARG A 41 -21.20 -10.91 -8.35
CA ARG A 41 -21.48 -12.19 -9.02
C ARG A 41 -22.24 -13.12 -8.05
N LYS A 42 -23.41 -13.61 -8.46
CA LYS A 42 -24.21 -14.56 -7.66
C LYS A 42 -23.36 -15.77 -7.25
N GLY A 43 -23.35 -16.08 -5.95
CA GLY A 43 -22.60 -17.20 -5.38
C GLY A 43 -21.11 -16.92 -5.16
N SER A 44 -20.61 -15.74 -5.51
CA SER A 44 -19.25 -15.33 -5.15
C SER A 44 -19.14 -15.03 -3.66
N LYS A 45 -17.93 -15.20 -3.12
CA LYS A 45 -17.58 -14.85 -1.74
C LYS A 45 -16.08 -14.58 -1.66
N GLU A 46 -15.66 -13.82 -0.65
CA GLU A 46 -14.25 -13.67 -0.34
C GLU A 46 -13.68 -15.00 0.20
N LEU A 47 -12.60 -15.47 -0.41
CA LEU A 47 -11.89 -16.68 0.05
C LEU A 47 -10.77 -16.34 1.03
N ILE A 48 -10.10 -15.21 0.82
CA ILE A 48 -8.98 -14.74 1.63
C ILE A 48 -8.89 -13.21 1.54
N SER A 49 -8.54 -12.58 2.66
CA SER A 49 -8.37 -11.13 2.76
C SER A 49 -6.93 -10.79 3.10
N SER A 50 -6.43 -9.66 2.58
CA SER A 50 -5.13 -9.11 2.99
C SER A 50 -5.09 -8.73 4.47
N LYS A 51 -6.25 -8.61 5.14
CA LYS A 51 -6.36 -8.42 6.60
C LYS A 51 -5.61 -9.51 7.39
N ALA A 52 -5.47 -10.72 6.85
CA ALA A 52 -4.71 -11.81 7.47
C ALA A 52 -3.19 -11.66 7.36
N PHE A 53 -2.70 -10.70 6.56
CA PHE A 53 -1.28 -10.51 6.23
C PHE A 53 -0.82 -9.06 6.49
N PRO A 54 -0.87 -8.57 7.75
CA PRO A 54 -0.49 -7.20 8.06
C PRO A 54 0.96 -6.90 7.65
N GLY A 55 1.17 -5.77 6.98
CA GLY A 55 2.47 -5.33 6.48
C GLY A 55 2.88 -5.92 5.12
N ALA A 56 2.11 -6.85 4.54
CA ALA A 56 2.44 -7.46 3.25
C ALA A 56 2.19 -6.54 2.04
N ILE A 57 1.37 -5.51 2.19
CA ILE A 57 0.99 -4.58 1.11
C ILE A 57 1.21 -3.14 1.60
N PRO A 58 2.46 -2.63 1.57
CA PRO A 58 2.74 -1.25 1.92
C PRO A 58 2.51 -0.31 0.72
N ASP A 59 1.85 0.83 0.95
CA ASP A 59 1.86 1.96 0.04
C ASP A 59 2.99 2.92 0.42
N LEU A 60 3.77 3.36 -0.57
CA LEU A 60 4.99 4.14 -0.36
C LEU A 60 4.94 5.47 -1.09
N LEU A 61 5.40 6.54 -0.43
CA LEU A 61 5.79 7.77 -1.09
C LEU A 61 7.19 7.61 -1.66
N VAL A 62 7.32 7.65 -2.98
CA VAL A 62 8.59 7.42 -3.68
C VAL A 62 9.00 8.67 -4.44
N VAL A 63 10.26 9.06 -4.27
CA VAL A 63 10.89 10.16 -5.02
C VAL A 63 12.17 9.66 -5.69
N SER A 64 12.61 10.35 -6.74
CA SER A 64 13.85 9.99 -7.42
C SER A 64 15.09 10.27 -6.56
N ALA A 65 16.14 9.46 -6.70
CA ALA A 65 17.44 9.71 -6.07
C ALA A 65 18.03 11.08 -6.46
N LYS A 66 17.78 11.54 -7.70
CA LYS A 66 18.16 12.87 -8.18
C LYS A 66 17.52 13.97 -7.32
N LEU A 67 16.21 13.89 -7.05
CA LEU A 67 15.51 14.87 -6.23
C LEU A 67 16.03 14.89 -4.79
N ILE A 68 16.33 13.71 -4.21
CA ILE A 68 16.92 13.59 -2.88
C ILE A 68 18.28 14.29 -2.81
N LYS A 69 19.11 14.16 -3.86
CA LYS A 69 20.45 14.76 -3.91
C LYS A 69 20.42 16.26 -4.15
N GLU A 70 19.61 16.71 -5.11
CA GLU A 70 19.61 18.09 -5.58
C GLU A 70 18.74 19.01 -4.74
N LYS A 71 17.66 18.49 -4.13
CA LYS A 71 16.64 19.27 -3.41
C LYS A 71 16.17 18.56 -2.12
N PRO A 72 17.08 18.17 -1.22
CA PRO A 72 16.73 17.43 0.00
C PRO A 72 15.73 18.19 0.88
N GLU A 73 15.78 19.51 0.91
CA GLU A 73 14.84 20.37 1.64
C GLU A 73 13.41 20.27 1.09
N GLN A 74 13.24 20.12 -0.23
CA GLN A 74 11.91 19.91 -0.83
C GLN A 74 11.37 18.52 -0.53
N VAL A 75 12.24 17.50 -0.49
CA VAL A 75 11.84 16.16 -0.06
C VAL A 75 11.44 16.17 1.42
N GLN A 76 12.20 16.86 2.28
CA GLN A 76 11.83 17.01 3.69
C GLN A 76 10.50 17.73 3.87
N ALA A 77 10.25 18.79 3.08
CA ALA A 77 8.97 19.50 3.08
C ALA A 77 7.82 18.60 2.64
N LEU A 78 8.00 17.78 1.60
CA LEU A 78 7.00 16.81 1.14
C LEU A 78 6.63 15.81 2.25
N VAL A 79 7.64 15.27 2.95
CA VAL A 79 7.40 14.35 4.08
C VAL A 79 6.70 15.07 5.23
N LYS A 80 7.08 16.31 5.55
CA LYS A 80 6.36 17.11 6.56
C LYS A 80 4.90 17.33 6.17
N THR A 81 4.63 17.74 4.93
CA THR A 81 3.27 17.99 4.44
C THR A 81 2.40 16.73 4.52
N TRP A 82 2.96 15.53 4.33
CA TRP A 82 2.21 14.30 4.55
C TRP A 82 1.67 14.18 5.99
N PHE A 83 2.48 14.51 6.99
CA PHE A 83 2.04 14.50 8.38
C PHE A 83 1.09 15.66 8.72
N ASP A 84 1.29 16.85 8.11
CA ASP A 84 0.34 17.96 8.21
C ASP A 84 -1.06 17.53 7.65
N VAL A 85 -1.09 16.78 6.55
CA VAL A 85 -2.33 16.19 5.98
C VAL A 85 -2.95 15.16 6.93
N ARG A 86 -2.13 14.29 7.55
CA ARG A 86 -2.61 13.31 8.53
C ARG A 86 -3.26 13.99 9.74
N GLU A 87 -2.65 15.07 10.23
CA GLU A 87 -3.22 15.87 11.30
C GLU A 87 -4.53 16.53 10.88
N PHE A 88 -4.59 17.10 9.66
CA PHE A 88 -5.84 17.62 9.10
C PHE A 88 -6.94 16.57 9.06
N MET A 89 -6.64 15.35 8.59
CA MET A 89 -7.59 14.23 8.55
C MET A 89 -8.10 13.85 9.94
N ALA A 90 -7.23 13.85 10.94
CA ALA A 90 -7.60 13.53 12.32
C ALA A 90 -8.49 14.61 12.94
N LYS A 91 -8.19 15.89 12.69
CA LYS A 91 -8.96 17.04 13.21
C LYS A 91 -10.27 17.29 12.44
N ASN A 92 -10.34 16.89 11.16
CA ASN A 92 -11.46 17.20 10.27
C ASN A 92 -11.94 15.95 9.50
N PRO A 93 -12.34 14.85 10.17
CA PRO A 93 -12.58 13.56 9.53
C PRO A 93 -13.67 13.63 8.45
N GLN A 94 -14.77 14.33 8.71
CA GLN A 94 -15.86 14.50 7.74
C GLN A 94 -15.41 15.26 6.50
N LYS A 95 -14.65 16.35 6.67
CA LYS A 95 -14.19 17.16 5.55
C LYS A 95 -13.12 16.44 4.73
N ALA A 96 -12.23 15.72 5.38
CA ALA A 96 -11.24 14.87 4.73
C ALA A 96 -11.93 13.78 3.90
N ASP A 97 -12.95 13.13 4.44
CA ASP A 97 -13.71 12.10 3.74
C ASP A 97 -14.47 12.66 2.53
N GLU A 98 -15.08 13.84 2.65
CA GLU A 98 -15.71 14.54 1.52
C GLU A 98 -14.72 14.81 0.38
N ILE A 99 -13.52 15.31 0.71
CA ILE A 99 -12.46 15.58 -0.26
C ILE A 99 -11.98 14.29 -0.93
N MET A 100 -11.73 13.23 -0.14
CA MET A 100 -11.27 11.94 -0.65
C MET A 100 -12.33 11.28 -1.54
N ALA A 101 -13.58 11.23 -1.11
CA ALA A 101 -14.69 10.64 -1.88
C ALA A 101 -14.88 11.36 -3.21
N LYS A 102 -14.91 12.71 -3.19
CA LYS A 102 -14.99 13.52 -4.41
C LYS A 102 -13.81 13.27 -5.35
N ARG A 103 -12.59 13.18 -4.83
CA ARG A 103 -11.38 12.94 -5.63
C ARG A 103 -11.36 11.55 -6.26
N ALA A 104 -11.87 10.56 -5.54
CA ALA A 104 -11.96 9.17 -5.98
C ALA A 104 -13.19 8.90 -6.86
N GLY A 105 -14.18 9.79 -6.88
CA GLY A 105 -15.41 9.61 -7.65
C GLY A 105 -16.30 8.51 -7.08
N ILE A 106 -16.30 8.32 -5.76
CA ILE A 106 -17.04 7.27 -5.04
C ILE A 106 -17.97 7.90 -3.99
N SER A 107 -18.94 7.13 -3.51
CA SER A 107 -19.83 7.57 -2.43
C SER A 107 -19.13 7.58 -1.05
N PRO A 108 -19.65 8.32 -0.05
CA PRO A 108 -19.15 8.26 1.32
C PRO A 108 -19.17 6.85 1.92
N GLU A 109 -20.19 6.04 1.59
CA GLU A 109 -20.32 4.65 2.04
C GLU A 109 -19.23 3.76 1.43
N GLU A 110 -18.93 3.94 0.13
CA GLU A 110 -17.81 3.24 -0.52
C GLU A 110 -16.46 3.65 0.09
N LEU A 111 -16.26 4.93 0.37
CA LEU A 111 -15.05 5.40 1.04
C LEU A 111 -14.89 4.80 2.44
N ALA A 112 -15.96 4.76 3.24
CA ALA A 112 -15.93 4.17 4.58
C ALA A 112 -15.48 2.70 4.54
N LEU A 113 -16.02 1.92 3.59
CA LEU A 113 -15.62 0.54 3.37
C LEU A 113 -14.14 0.41 3.00
N TYR A 114 -13.61 1.32 2.17
CA TYR A 114 -12.20 1.28 1.76
C TYR A 114 -11.25 1.68 2.91
N LYS A 115 -11.71 2.59 3.78
CA LYS A 115 -10.98 2.97 4.99
C LYS A 115 -10.84 1.81 5.98
N GLU A 116 -11.79 0.88 6.05
CA GLU A 116 -11.63 -0.33 6.88
C GLU A 116 -10.48 -1.23 6.43
N GLY A 117 -10.13 -1.19 5.15
CA GLY A 117 -9.02 -1.94 4.58
C GLY A 117 -7.69 -1.17 4.59
N THR A 118 -7.70 0.11 4.97
CA THR A 118 -6.55 1.01 4.79
C THR A 118 -6.10 1.57 6.14
N LYS A 119 -4.83 1.40 6.46
CA LYS A 119 -4.22 2.01 7.64
C LYS A 119 -3.17 3.03 7.22
N PHE A 120 -3.48 4.30 7.47
CA PHE A 120 -2.48 5.34 7.39
C PHE A 120 -1.62 5.31 8.65
N PHE A 121 -0.30 5.21 8.48
CA PHE A 121 0.61 5.09 9.61
C PHE A 121 0.74 6.41 10.39
N THR A 122 0.97 6.32 11.70
CA THR A 122 1.49 7.45 12.50
C THR A 122 2.98 7.67 12.22
N LEU A 123 3.58 8.69 12.83
CA LEU A 123 5.02 8.91 12.75
C LEU A 123 5.79 7.77 13.42
N GLU A 124 5.34 7.30 14.58
CA GLU A 124 5.91 6.18 15.31
C GLU A 124 5.84 4.89 14.50
N GLU A 125 4.69 4.61 13.88
CA GLU A 125 4.51 3.42 13.03
C GLU A 125 5.38 3.50 11.78
N ASN A 126 5.58 4.69 11.20
CA ASN A 126 6.56 4.87 10.12
C ASN A 126 7.99 4.58 10.60
N LEU A 127 8.38 5.07 11.78
CA LEU A 127 9.70 4.80 12.34
C LEU A 127 9.91 3.30 12.60
N GLU A 128 8.91 2.60 13.14
CA GLU A 128 8.92 1.14 13.27
C GLU A 128 9.08 0.47 11.90
N ALA A 129 8.32 0.91 10.90
CA ALA A 129 8.37 0.34 9.56
C ALA A 129 9.74 0.52 8.89
N PHE A 130 10.39 1.67 9.08
CA PHE A 130 11.75 1.93 8.58
C PHE A 130 12.86 1.28 9.42
N SER A 131 12.54 0.72 10.58
CA SER A 131 13.53 0.11 11.46
C SER A 131 13.95 -1.30 10.98
N PRO A 132 15.16 -1.76 11.33
CA PRO A 132 15.52 -3.17 11.17
C PRO A 132 14.57 -4.06 11.97
N GLY A 133 14.29 -5.26 11.45
CA GLY A 133 13.51 -6.25 12.19
C GLY A 133 13.35 -7.56 11.45
N LYS A 134 12.47 -8.41 11.95
CA LYS A 134 12.29 -9.80 11.49
C LYS A 134 10.85 -10.13 11.07
N THR A 135 10.01 -9.11 10.93
CA THR A 135 8.58 -9.27 10.63
C THR A 135 8.18 -8.43 9.42
N MET A 136 7.03 -8.73 8.82
CA MET A 136 6.47 -7.95 7.70
C MET A 136 6.14 -6.49 8.07
N LYS A 137 6.14 -6.13 9.37
CA LYS A 137 6.03 -4.73 9.79
C LYS A 137 7.27 -3.92 9.43
N ASN A 138 8.44 -4.56 9.36
CA ASN A 138 9.72 -3.91 9.09
C ASN A 138 10.00 -3.96 7.58
N MET A 139 9.97 -2.81 6.90
CA MET A 139 10.16 -2.72 5.45
C MET A 139 11.48 -3.32 4.95
N PRO A 140 12.63 -3.21 5.63
CA PRO A 140 13.84 -3.90 5.18
C PRO A 140 13.67 -5.43 5.07
N PHE A 141 12.98 -6.04 6.05
CA PHE A 141 12.67 -7.47 6.03
C PHE A 141 11.62 -7.79 4.97
N ALA A 142 10.55 -6.99 4.91
CA ALA A 142 9.47 -7.17 3.93
C ALA A 142 9.99 -7.08 2.49
N ALA A 143 10.88 -6.12 2.19
CA ALA A 143 11.51 -5.95 0.89
C ALA A 143 12.33 -7.17 0.48
N GLN A 144 13.07 -7.79 1.41
CA GLN A 144 13.80 -9.04 1.13
C GLN A 144 12.85 -10.19 0.80
N LYS A 145 11.76 -10.35 1.56
CA LYS A 145 10.75 -11.38 1.31
C LYS A 145 10.05 -11.16 -0.04
N MET A 146 9.67 -9.92 -0.35
CA MET A 146 9.07 -9.56 -1.63
C MET A 146 10.01 -9.79 -2.80
N ALA A 147 11.28 -9.36 -2.71
CA ALA A 147 12.26 -9.58 -3.76
C ALA A 147 12.53 -11.08 -4.00
N GLY A 148 12.62 -11.88 -2.92
CA GLY A 148 12.73 -13.33 -3.02
C GLY A 148 11.53 -13.97 -3.73
N PHE A 149 10.31 -13.57 -3.36
CA PHE A 149 9.10 -14.03 -4.04
C PHE A 149 9.10 -13.61 -5.52
N MET A 150 9.43 -12.35 -5.83
CA MET A 150 9.48 -11.84 -7.21
C MET A 150 10.52 -12.58 -8.07
N MET A 151 11.65 -12.99 -7.48
CA MET A 151 12.63 -13.87 -8.14
C MET A 151 12.04 -15.25 -8.41
N GLU A 152 11.44 -15.88 -7.40
CA GLU A 152 10.86 -17.23 -7.49
C GLU A 152 9.77 -17.31 -8.56
N VAL A 153 8.93 -16.27 -8.68
CA VAL A 153 7.87 -16.23 -9.70
C VAL A 153 8.32 -15.66 -11.05
N GLY A 154 9.61 -15.30 -11.19
CA GLY A 154 10.21 -14.83 -12.44
C GLY A 154 9.89 -13.38 -12.83
N PHE A 155 9.40 -12.56 -11.91
CA PHE A 155 9.15 -11.13 -12.15
C PHE A 155 10.44 -10.29 -12.20
N ILE A 156 11.47 -10.71 -11.47
CA ILE A 156 12.80 -10.12 -11.54
C ILE A 156 13.84 -11.21 -11.77
N LYS A 157 14.91 -10.88 -12.50
CA LYS A 157 16.03 -11.79 -12.78
C LYS A 157 17.13 -11.73 -11.72
N LYS A 158 17.19 -10.62 -10.97
CA LYS A 158 18.16 -10.36 -9.93
C LYS A 158 17.52 -9.49 -8.85
N VAL A 159 17.79 -9.80 -7.58
CA VAL A 159 17.43 -8.92 -6.46
C VAL A 159 18.27 -7.64 -6.55
N PRO A 160 17.66 -6.45 -6.64
CA PRO A 160 18.40 -5.19 -6.61
C PRO A 160 19.01 -4.95 -5.22
N ASP A 161 19.90 -3.97 -5.11
CA ASP A 161 20.38 -3.53 -3.80
C ASP A 161 19.23 -2.89 -3.02
N LEU A 162 18.71 -3.62 -2.04
CA LEU A 162 17.59 -3.18 -1.21
C LEU A 162 18.01 -2.15 -0.14
N THR A 163 19.31 -1.93 0.07
CA THR A 163 19.78 -0.95 1.05
C THR A 163 19.59 0.49 0.56
N THR A 164 19.44 0.69 -0.76
CA THR A 164 19.33 2.02 -1.38
C THR A 164 17.90 2.47 -1.66
N ILE A 165 16.90 1.61 -1.44
CA ILE A 165 15.50 1.89 -1.82
C ILE A 165 14.68 2.52 -0.69
N LEU A 166 15.18 2.49 0.55
CA LEU A 166 14.54 3.06 1.72
C LEU A 166 15.36 4.24 2.24
N GLU A 167 14.72 5.40 2.39
CA GLU A 167 15.38 6.63 2.85
C GLU A 167 14.74 7.12 4.16
N PRO A 168 15.16 6.56 5.32
CA PRO A 168 14.54 6.85 6.60
C PRO A 168 14.91 8.22 7.16
N LYS A 169 15.90 8.93 6.61
CA LYS A 169 16.41 10.17 7.20
C LYS A 169 15.34 11.26 7.30
N PHE A 170 14.46 11.35 6.30
CA PHE A 170 13.42 12.38 6.25
C PHE A 170 12.31 12.17 7.30
N VAL A 171 11.97 10.90 7.58
CA VAL A 171 11.02 10.55 8.65
C VAL A 171 11.67 10.73 10.02
N LYS A 172 12.91 10.25 10.20
CA LYS A 172 13.66 10.41 11.46
C LYS A 172 13.90 11.87 11.83
N SER A 173 14.07 12.75 10.84
CA SER A 173 14.24 14.19 11.09
C SER A 173 13.03 14.80 11.80
N LEU A 174 11.80 14.36 11.49
CA LEU A 174 10.59 14.89 12.10
C LEU A 174 10.51 14.55 13.59
N ALA A 175 10.78 13.30 13.95
CA ALA A 175 10.76 12.86 15.35
C ALA A 175 11.80 13.54 16.25
N ASN A 176 12.86 14.09 15.66
CA ASN A 176 13.87 14.88 16.37
C ASN A 176 13.48 16.35 16.56
N GLN A 177 12.52 16.86 15.77
CA GLN A 177 11.98 18.22 15.90
C GLN A 177 10.92 18.27 17.01
N ASP A 178 10.06 17.25 17.08
CA ASP A 178 9.00 17.16 18.12
C ASP A 178 9.56 17.04 19.55
N LYS A 179 10.81 16.56 19.70
CA LYS A 179 11.49 16.49 21.01
C LYS A 179 12.11 17.81 21.46
N LYS A 180 12.13 18.84 20.60
CA LYS A 180 12.72 20.16 20.89
C LYS A 180 11.66 21.26 21.09
N SER A 181 10.39 20.95 20.86
CA SER A 181 9.22 21.80 21.15
C SER A 181 8.56 21.39 22.46
#